data_AF-A0A2V8TFN0-F1
#
_entry.id   AF-A0A2V8TFN0-F1
#
_cell.length_a   1.000
_cell.length_b   1.000
_cell.length_c   1.000
_cell.angle_alpha   90.00
_cell.angle_beta   90.00
_cell.angle_gamma   90.00
#
_symmetry.space_group_name_H-M   'P 1'
#
loop_
_entity.id
_entity.type
_entity.pdbx_description
1 polymer ?
#
loop_
_entity_poly.entity_id
_entity_poly.type
_entity_poly.pdbx_seq_one_letter_code
_entity_poly.pdbx_strand_id
1 'polypeptide(L)' 'DEALSALSEIDERKGRVVEMRFFGGLNEKEIAEALTVSQETVRRDWRLAKSWLRRRLSEMPNS' A
#
# COMPACT_ATOMS: atom_id res chain seq x y z
N ASP A 1 -10.88 -2.52 -6.33
CA ASP A 1 -9.83 -2.72 -5.32
C ASP A 1 -10.08 -3.87 -4.34
N GLU A 2 -10.37 -5.10 -4.81
CA GLU A 2 -10.48 -6.25 -3.90
C GLU A 2 -9.11 -6.64 -3.29
N ALA A 3 -8.04 -6.60 -4.10
CA ALA A 3 -6.70 -6.86 -3.61
C ALA A 3 -6.25 -5.81 -2.58
N LEU A 4 -6.50 -4.53 -2.82
CA LEU A 4 -6.18 -3.48 -1.84
C LEU A 4 -7.03 -3.59 -0.58
N SER A 5 -8.32 -3.93 -0.70
CA SER A 5 -9.18 -4.17 0.47
C SER A 5 -8.61 -5.31 1.32
N ALA A 6 -8.25 -6.44 0.71
CA ALA A 6 -7.62 -7.56 1.40
C ALA A 6 -6.24 -7.21 2.00
N LEU A 7 -5.47 -6.31 1.36
CA LEU A 7 -4.23 -5.79 1.96
C LEU A 7 -4.53 -4.95 3.20
N SER A 8 -5.54 -4.08 3.16
CA SER A 8 -5.96 -3.25 4.29
C SER A 8 -6.49 -4.07 5.47
N GLU A 9 -7.12 -5.23 5.20
CA GLU A 9 -7.53 -6.18 6.24
C GLU A 9 -6.34 -6.86 6.93
N ILE A 10 -5.24 -7.09 6.21
CA ILE A 10 -4.01 -7.67 6.77
C ILE A 10 -3.19 -6.61 7.50
N ASP A 11 -3.04 -5.43 6.88
CA ASP A 11 -2.24 -4.34 7.38
C ASP A 11 -2.81 -3.00 6.87
N GLU A 12 -3.62 -2.38 7.72
CA GLU A 12 -4.30 -1.12 7.43
C GLU A 12 -3.31 -0.02 6.99
N ARG A 13 -2.11 0.02 7.58
CA ARG A 13 -1.11 1.05 7.28
C ARG A 13 -0.57 0.87 5.86
N LYS A 14 -0.26 -0.36 5.45
CA LYS A 14 0.17 -0.66 4.07
C LYS A 14 -0.92 -0.36 3.06
N GLY A 15 -2.18 -0.67 3.38
CA GLY A 15 -3.34 -0.29 2.59
C GLY A 15 -3.41 1.22 2.36
N ARG A 16 -3.35 2.01 3.44
CA ARG A 16 -3.33 3.48 3.39
C ARG A 16 -2.16 4.05 2.58
N VAL A 17 -0.96 3.49 2.73
CA VAL A 17 0.22 3.91 1.93
C VAL A 17 -0.03 3.70 0.43
N VAL A 18 -0.63 2.58 0.05
CA VAL A 18 -0.97 2.32 -1.36
C VAL A 18 -2.05 3.27 -1.82
N GLU A 19 -3.08 3.49 -1.02
CA GLU A 19 -4.20 4.33 -1.37
C GLU A 19 -3.77 5.79 -1.62
N MET A 20 -3.04 6.38 -0.67
CA MET A 20 -2.55 7.76 -0.80
C MET A 20 -1.57 7.93 -1.97
N ARG A 21 -0.78 6.90 -2.29
CA ARG A 21 0.20 6.99 -3.38
C ARG A 21 -0.40 6.77 -4.76
N PHE A 22 -1.30 5.79 -4.91
CA PHE A 22 -1.93 5.47 -6.20
C PHE A 22 -3.15 6.34 -6.49
N PHE A 23 -4.01 6.59 -5.51
CA PHE A 23 -5.25 7.36 -5.70
C PHE A 23 -5.10 8.81 -5.25
N GLY A 24 -4.34 9.05 -4.18
CA GLY A 24 -4.09 10.42 -3.70
C GLY A 24 -3.01 11.18 -4.47
N GLY A 25 -2.10 10.47 -5.16
CA GLY A 25 -0.95 11.09 -5.83
C GLY A 25 0.11 11.66 -4.88
N LEU A 26 0.04 11.33 -3.58
CA LEU A 26 0.98 11.84 -2.57
C LEU A 26 2.36 11.21 -2.75
N ASN A 27 3.38 12.00 -2.45
CA ASN A 27 4.76 11.52 -2.35
C ASN A 27 5.06 10.92 -0.96
N GLU A 28 6.23 10.30 -0.81
CA GLU A 28 6.62 9.58 0.41
C GLU A 28 6.68 10.47 1.66
N LYS A 29 7.04 11.74 1.49
CA LYS A 29 7.11 12.71 2.58
C LYS A 29 5.71 13.06 3.05
N GLU A 30 4.80 13.37 2.13
CA GLU A 30 3.41 13.69 2.45
C GLU A 30 2.69 12.52 3.13
N ILE A 31 2.94 11.29 2.67
CA ILE A 31 2.41 10.07 3.29
C ILE A 31 3.00 9.87 4.69
N ALA A 32 4.30 10.13 4.88
CA ALA A 32 4.96 10.02 6.16
C ALA A 32 4.38 11.01 7.18
N GLU A 33 4.13 12.24 6.74
CA GLU A 33 3.47 13.28 7.54
C GLU A 33 2.02 12.89 7.89
N ALA A 34 1.24 12.42 6.90
CA ALA A 34 -0.14 12.00 7.10
C ALA A 34 -0.29 10.81 8.07
N LEU A 35 0.65 9.87 8.04
CA LEU A 35 0.65 8.68 8.90
C LEU A 35 1.45 8.85 10.19
N THR A 36 2.08 10.01 10.40
CA THR A 36 2.98 10.27 11.54
C THR A 36 4.07 9.19 11.68
N VAL A 37 4.70 8.81 10.56
CA VAL A 37 5.80 7.84 10.51
C VAL A 37 7.01 8.43 9.78
N SER A 38 8.14 7.72 9.77
CA SER A 38 9.30 8.13 8.98
C SER A 38 9.12 7.79 7.49
N GLN A 39 9.73 8.58 6.59
CA GLN A 39 9.77 8.27 5.16
C GLN A 39 10.34 6.88 4.87
N GLU A 40 11.31 6.42 5.69
CA GLU A 40 11.83 5.06 5.57
C GLU A 40 10.76 4.00 5.86
N THR A 41 9.91 4.23 6.85
CA THR A 41 8.78 3.35 7.17
C THR A 41 7.82 3.28 5.98
N VAL A 42 7.46 4.44 5.39
CA VAL A 42 6.63 4.49 4.18
C VAL A 42 7.24 3.71 3.02
N ARG A 43 8.55 3.86 2.77
CA ARG A 43 9.25 3.11 1.72
C ARG A 43 9.22 1.60 1.95
N ARG A 44 9.41 1.16 3.20
CA ARG A 44 9.34 -0.26 3.57
C ARG A 44 7.93 -0.79 3.37
N ASP A 45 6.93 -0.09 3.88
CA ASP A 45 5.52 -0.46 3.75
C ASP A 45 5.09 -0.51 2.30
N TRP A 46 5.47 0.48 1.50
CA TRP A 46 5.21 0.53 0.06
C TRP A 46 5.80 -0.68 -0.68
N ARG A 47 7.06 -1.03 -0.40
CA ARG A 47 7.71 -2.19 -1.03
C ARG A 47 6.99 -3.49 -0.68
N LEU A 48 6.62 -3.67 0.60
CA LEU A 48 5.90 -4.84 1.07
C LEU A 48 4.51 -4.92 0.45
N ALA A 49 3.76 -3.81 0.48
CA ALA A 49 2.45 -3.68 -0.11
C ALA A 49 2.45 -4.00 -1.61
N LYS A 50 3.39 -3.41 -2.37
CA LYS A 50 3.54 -3.67 -3.81
C LYS A 50 3.90 -5.13 -4.10
N SER A 51 4.78 -5.74 -3.31
CA SER A 51 5.11 -7.16 -3.46
C SER A 51 3.90 -8.06 -3.18
N TRP A 52 3.15 -7.75 -2.12
CA TRP A 52 1.96 -8.50 -1.76
C TRP A 52 0.86 -8.36 -2.82
N LEU A 53 0.59 -7.14 -3.30
CA LEU A 53 -0.40 -6.87 -4.34
C LEU A 53 -0.04 -7.57 -5.64
N ARG A 54 1.23 -7.51 -6.06
CA ARG A 54 1.69 -8.22 -7.26
C ARG A 54 1.46 -9.71 -7.15
N ARG A 55 1.75 -10.31 -6.00
CA ARG A 55 1.51 -11.73 -5.74
C ARG A 55 0.01 -12.04 -5.78
N ARG A 56 -0.80 -11.25 -5.07
CA ARG A 56 -2.25 -11.44 -5.01
C ARG A 56 -2.91 -11.35 -6.39
N LEU A 57 -2.53 -10.35 -7.19
CA LEU A 57 -3.02 -10.16 -8.55
C LEU A 57 -2.55 -11.27 -9.50
N SER A 58 -1.36 -11.83 -9.28
CA SER A 58 -0.89 -12.99 -10.05
C SER A 58 -1.55 -14.31 -9.63
N GLU A 59 -2.01 -14.42 -8.39
CA GLU A 59 -2.71 -15.59 -7.84
C GLU A 59 -4.21 -15.55 -8.12
N MET A 60 -4.78 -14.39 -8.50
CA MET A 60 -6.13 -14.30 -9.03
C MET A 60 -6.11 -14.86 -10.47
N PRO A 61 -6.56 -16.10 -10.73
CA PRO A 61 -6.71 -16.58 -12.10
C PRO A 61 -7.77 -15.71 -12.77
N ASN A 62 -7.60 -15.38 -14.06
CA ASN A 62 -8.64 -14.74 -14.86
C ASN A 62 -10.00 -15.39 -14.56
N SER A 63 -10.92 -14.62 -13.97
CA SER A 63 -12.36 -14.91 -14.01
C SER A 63 -12.85 -14.88 -15.45
#